data_AF-A0A8H8RD42-F1
#
_entry.id   AF-A0A8H8RD42-F1
#
_cell.length_a   1.000
_cell.length_b   1.000
_cell.length_c   1.000
_cell.angle_alpha   90.00
_cell.angle_beta   90.00
_cell.angle_gamma   90.00
#
_symmetry.space_group_name_H-M   'P 1'
#
loop_
_entity.id
_entity.type
_entity.pdbx_description
1 polymer ?
#
loop_
_entity_poly.entity_id
_entity_poly.type
_entity_poly.pdbx_seq_one_letter_code
_entity_poly.pdbx_strand_id
1 'polypeptide(L)'
;MASSTSAIPLREAGTSQRTSQEDAPAPDTSVAAELRPITRQRQILVLISSFLTICITIGFNQAYGVFQSYYISPTQTMLPKTTGEDGALVAFVGSLGYGLTWGGSIVVNPVIARLGIKGTRGVSVLGVLFMSLGFGLASLSTQVWHLLLTQGLLYGIGSSCLYFPILSAAPEYFTTHRGAAMGFILSGAGIGGLVFSPLIRTLLTAIGPRWTLRTLSLLNLLISLPIAITAAPSRFVGRRPTHINLALATKPAFLLSVGAGFLQAGGNGLPLTFLAEYSVALGYSSAFGATLLAVSNGVNSVSRVLTGYAGDKCGRQNTLILNVLLCVVSVLGFWLGSTGSGGSKTLWVLFVVFYGIAGGGYNALFPTVSLPFLSLSLSLS
;
A
#
# COMPACT_ATOMS: atom_id res chain seq x y z
N MET A 1 88.53 -22.36 32.86
CA MET A 1 87.93 -21.00 32.75
C MET A 1 86.44 -21.17 33.01
N ALA A 2 85.92 -21.02 34.23
CA ALA A 2 85.56 -19.74 34.90
C ALA A 2 84.78 -18.84 33.93
N SER A 3 83.51 -18.45 34.12
CA SER A 3 82.65 -18.10 35.28
C SER A 3 81.18 -18.45 34.93
N SER A 4 80.26 -18.95 35.77
CA SER A 4 79.68 -18.53 37.06
C SER A 4 78.95 -17.17 37.06
N THR A 5 77.61 -17.18 36.99
CA THR A 5 76.77 -16.39 37.92
C THR A 5 75.40 -17.05 38.11
N SER A 6 75.02 -17.17 39.37
CA SER A 6 73.89 -17.88 39.95
C SER A 6 72.70 -16.98 40.27
N ALA A 7 71.49 -17.56 40.19
CA ALA A 7 70.32 -17.45 41.07
C ALA A 7 69.79 -16.08 41.56
N ILE A 8 68.45 -15.91 41.54
CA ILE A 8 67.55 -15.95 42.73
C ILE A 8 66.06 -15.89 42.28
N PRO A 9 65.15 -16.64 42.93
CA PRO A 9 63.70 -16.69 42.65
C PRO A 9 62.90 -15.74 43.56
N LEU A 10 61.59 -15.55 43.32
CA LEU A 10 60.55 -15.29 44.34
C LEU A 10 59.12 -15.21 43.72
N ARG A 11 58.14 -15.24 44.61
CA ARG A 11 56.81 -15.87 44.58
C ARG A 11 55.68 -14.83 44.65
N GLU A 12 54.43 -15.29 44.45
CA GLU A 12 53.12 -14.65 44.78
C GLU A 12 52.54 -13.73 43.68
N ALA A 13 51.24 -13.67 43.39
CA ALA A 13 50.04 -13.93 44.18
C ALA A 13 48.84 -14.35 43.29
N GLY A 14 47.73 -14.75 43.93
CA GLY A 14 46.47 -15.25 43.34
C GLY A 14 45.86 -14.40 42.22
N THR A 15 44.87 -14.87 41.48
CA THR A 15 43.51 -15.02 41.99
C THR A 15 42.69 -15.83 40.98
N SER A 16 41.78 -16.66 41.50
CA SER A 16 40.71 -17.32 40.76
C SER A 16 40.03 -16.40 39.73
N GLN A 17 40.12 -16.76 38.46
CA GLN A 17 39.09 -16.38 37.48
C GLN A 17 38.65 -17.64 36.76
N ARG A 18 37.56 -18.22 37.30
CA ARG A 18 36.53 -18.86 36.49
C ARG A 18 36.44 -18.09 35.18
N THR A 19 36.82 -18.70 34.07
CA THR A 19 36.22 -18.34 32.79
C THR A 19 34.74 -18.65 32.95
N SER A 20 33.98 -17.62 33.32
CA SER A 20 32.56 -17.55 33.08
C SER A 20 32.40 -17.86 31.60
N GLN A 21 32.01 -19.10 31.29
CA GLN A 21 31.08 -19.30 30.19
C GLN A 21 29.95 -18.31 30.50
N GLU A 22 29.96 -17.16 29.83
CA GLU A 22 28.73 -16.43 29.60
C GLU A 22 27.82 -17.47 28.94
N ASP A 23 26.91 -18.00 29.75
CA ASP A 23 25.66 -18.58 29.29
C ASP A 23 25.11 -17.58 28.28
N ALA A 24 25.37 -17.82 26.99
CA ALA A 24 24.58 -17.24 25.94
C ALA A 24 23.13 -17.57 26.35
N PRO A 25 22.28 -16.56 26.62
CA PRO A 25 20.95 -16.84 27.15
C PRO A 25 20.30 -17.79 26.15
N ALA A 26 20.00 -19.00 26.62
CA ALA A 26 19.28 -19.98 25.82
C ALA A 26 18.09 -19.23 25.22
N PRO A 27 17.87 -19.29 23.89
CA PRO A 27 16.77 -18.56 23.29
C PRO A 27 15.51 -18.95 24.06
N ASP A 28 14.89 -17.95 24.71
CA ASP A 28 13.73 -18.13 25.58
C ASP A 28 12.83 -19.20 24.96
N THR A 29 12.59 -20.29 25.68
CA THR A 29 11.80 -21.42 25.18
C THR A 29 10.36 -21.01 24.82
N SER A 30 9.92 -19.81 25.25
CA SER A 30 8.71 -19.13 24.80
C SER A 30 8.79 -18.58 23.37
N VAL A 31 9.98 -18.18 22.88
CA VAL A 31 10.22 -17.62 21.54
C VAL A 31 10.26 -18.72 20.47
N ALA A 32 10.78 -19.90 20.81
CA ALA A 32 10.71 -21.08 19.94
C ALA A 32 9.26 -21.60 19.79
N ALA A 33 8.43 -21.42 20.82
CA ALA A 33 7.02 -21.84 20.82
C ALA A 33 6.09 -20.93 19.99
N GLU A 34 6.43 -19.64 19.79
CA GLU A 34 5.60 -18.71 19.01
C GLU A 34 5.76 -18.84 17.49
N LEU A 35 6.89 -19.33 16.99
CA LEU A 35 7.09 -19.55 15.56
C LEU A 35 6.57 -20.94 15.13
N ARG A 36 5.28 -21.22 15.42
CA ARG A 36 4.61 -22.43 14.88
C ARG A 36 4.94 -22.58 13.38
N PRO A 37 5.23 -23.80 12.90
CA PRO A 37 5.48 -24.03 11.48
C PRO A 37 4.29 -23.49 10.68
N ILE A 38 4.60 -22.72 9.65
CA ILE A 38 3.56 -22.08 8.84
C ILE A 38 2.89 -23.18 8.01
N THR A 39 1.64 -23.49 8.34
CA THR A 39 0.84 -24.42 7.52
C THR A 39 0.45 -23.75 6.20
N ARG A 40 0.42 -24.52 5.11
CA ARG A 40 -0.02 -24.01 3.79
C ARG A 40 -1.44 -23.42 3.84
N GLN A 41 -2.34 -24.01 4.63
CA GLN A 41 -3.69 -23.48 4.83
C GLN A 41 -3.67 -22.06 5.40
N ARG A 42 -2.77 -21.77 6.35
CA ARG A 42 -2.66 -20.43 6.95
C ARG A 42 -2.05 -19.42 5.98
N GLN A 43 -1.09 -19.84 5.15
CA GLN A 43 -0.56 -19.00 4.06
C GLN A 43 -1.65 -18.61 3.06
N ILE A 44 -2.46 -19.58 2.61
CA ILE A 44 -3.55 -19.33 1.67
C ILE A 44 -4.60 -18.41 2.28
N LEU A 45 -4.97 -18.64 3.55
CA LEU A 45 -5.93 -17.78 4.24
C LEU A 45 -5.43 -16.34 4.35
N VAL A 46 -4.16 -16.12 4.76
CA VAL A 46 -3.54 -14.79 4.80
C VAL A 46 -3.50 -14.16 3.41
N LEU A 47 -3.14 -14.94 2.39
CA LEU A 47 -3.08 -14.46 1.01
C LEU A 47 -4.43 -13.92 0.53
N ILE A 48 -5.49 -14.71 0.70
CA ILE A 48 -6.85 -14.35 0.28
C ILE A 48 -7.39 -13.21 1.13
N SER A 49 -7.20 -13.24 2.45
CA SER A 49 -7.69 -12.19 3.33
C SER A 49 -7.04 -10.85 3.03
N SER A 50 -5.72 -10.82 2.85
CA SER A 50 -4.99 -9.60 2.49
C SER A 50 -5.37 -9.10 1.10
N PHE A 51 -5.56 -10.01 0.13
CA PHE A 51 -6.06 -9.67 -1.20
C PHE A 51 -7.43 -8.99 -1.14
N LEU A 52 -8.38 -9.57 -0.41
CA LEU A 52 -9.75 -9.03 -0.27
C LEU A 52 -9.75 -7.67 0.44
N THR A 53 -8.93 -7.52 1.50
CA THR A 53 -8.76 -6.22 2.16
C THR A 53 -8.27 -5.16 1.19
N ILE A 54 -7.23 -5.44 0.39
CA ILE A 54 -6.70 -4.47 -0.56
C ILE A 54 -7.71 -4.19 -1.67
N CYS A 55 -8.42 -5.22 -2.13
CA CYS A 55 -9.50 -5.09 -3.10
C CYS A 55 -10.56 -4.10 -2.63
N ILE A 56 -11.01 -4.20 -1.37
CA ILE A 56 -12.01 -3.27 -0.81
C ILE A 56 -11.41 -1.90 -0.57
N THR A 57 -10.32 -1.81 0.18
CA THR A 57 -9.78 -0.53 0.66
C THR A 57 -9.24 0.31 -0.50
N ILE A 58 -8.50 -0.27 -1.43
CA ILE A 58 -7.99 0.48 -2.58
C ILE A 58 -9.04 0.55 -3.69
N GLY A 59 -9.85 -0.49 -3.89
CA GLY A 59 -10.90 -0.48 -4.90
C GLY A 59 -11.96 0.58 -4.68
N PHE A 60 -12.41 0.80 -3.43
CA PHE A 60 -13.32 1.90 -3.10
C PHE A 60 -12.69 3.28 -3.32
N ASN A 61 -11.41 3.45 -2.97
CA ASN A 61 -10.67 4.68 -3.27
C ASN A 61 -10.66 4.96 -4.77
N GLN A 62 -10.33 3.95 -5.59
CA GLN A 62 -10.30 4.09 -7.05
C GLN A 62 -11.70 4.34 -7.65
N ALA A 63 -12.74 3.74 -7.07
CA ALA A 63 -14.11 3.93 -7.51
C ALA A 63 -14.72 5.28 -7.09
N TYR A 64 -14.03 6.08 -6.27
CA TYR A 64 -14.48 7.42 -5.89
C TYR A 64 -14.73 8.32 -7.09
N GLY A 65 -14.01 8.15 -8.20
CA GLY A 65 -14.26 8.90 -9.43
C GLY A 65 -15.71 8.82 -9.92
N VAL A 66 -16.38 7.68 -9.72
CA VAL A 66 -17.80 7.50 -10.06
C VAL A 66 -18.70 8.37 -9.16
N PHE A 67 -18.38 8.46 -7.87
CA PHE A 67 -19.08 9.35 -6.94
C PHE A 67 -18.83 10.81 -7.28
N GLN A 68 -17.59 11.19 -7.60
CA GLN A 68 -17.24 12.55 -8.03
C GLN A 68 -18.04 12.96 -9.27
N SER A 69 -18.08 12.14 -10.31
CA SER A 69 -18.89 12.42 -11.51
C SER A 69 -20.38 12.55 -11.19
N TYR A 70 -20.90 11.74 -10.25
CA TYR A 70 -22.29 11.85 -9.80
C TYR A 70 -22.55 13.16 -9.03
N TYR A 71 -21.67 13.54 -8.10
CA TYR A 71 -21.83 14.74 -7.28
C TYR A 71 -21.67 16.06 -8.04
N ILE A 72 -20.99 16.04 -9.19
CA ILE A 72 -20.89 17.22 -10.08
C ILE A 72 -22.03 17.22 -11.12
N SER A 73 -22.73 16.10 -11.31
CA SER A 73 -23.81 15.99 -12.28
C SER A 73 -25.00 16.89 -11.93
N PRO A 74 -25.62 17.60 -12.91
CA PRO A 74 -26.84 18.38 -12.70
C PRO A 74 -28.03 17.54 -12.21
N THR A 75 -28.00 16.24 -12.44
CA THR A 75 -29.07 15.28 -12.10
C THR A 75 -28.96 14.73 -10.68
N GLN A 76 -28.00 15.18 -9.88
CA GLN A 76 -27.83 14.68 -8.52
C GLN A 76 -29.00 15.09 -7.62
N THR A 77 -29.30 14.25 -6.63
CA THR A 77 -30.41 14.47 -5.68
C THR A 77 -29.95 14.65 -4.23
N MET A 78 -28.64 14.61 -3.99
CA MET A 78 -28.07 14.50 -2.64
C MET A 78 -27.51 15.82 -2.11
N LEU A 79 -26.82 16.59 -2.95
CA LEU A 79 -26.17 17.85 -2.59
C LEU A 79 -26.94 19.05 -3.19
N PRO A 80 -26.69 20.28 -2.70
CA PRO A 80 -27.26 21.49 -3.28
C PRO A 80 -26.87 21.60 -4.76
N LYS A 81 -27.78 22.09 -5.61
CA LYS A 81 -27.52 22.19 -7.06
C LYS A 81 -26.35 23.14 -7.42
N THR A 82 -25.95 24.01 -6.49
CA THR A 82 -24.78 24.91 -6.60
C THR A 82 -23.44 24.17 -6.53
N THR A 83 -23.42 22.91 -6.08
CA THR A 83 -22.18 22.12 -5.92
C THR A 83 -21.44 21.83 -7.23
N GLY A 84 -22.07 22.01 -8.39
CA GLY A 84 -21.38 21.93 -9.69
C GLY A 84 -20.26 22.97 -9.85
N GLU A 85 -20.37 24.12 -9.17
CA GLU A 85 -19.36 25.19 -9.17
C GLU A 85 -18.16 24.85 -8.25
N ASP A 86 -18.38 23.99 -7.25
CA ASP A 86 -17.40 23.54 -6.25
C ASP A 86 -16.75 22.20 -6.62
N GLY A 87 -16.59 21.90 -7.92
CA GLY A 87 -16.02 20.63 -8.39
C GLY A 87 -14.64 20.31 -7.78
N ALA A 88 -13.85 21.33 -7.46
CA ALA A 88 -12.57 21.19 -6.77
C ALA A 88 -12.72 20.65 -5.33
N LEU A 89 -13.71 21.10 -4.57
CA LEU A 89 -13.97 20.60 -3.21
C LEU A 89 -14.42 19.13 -3.25
N VAL A 90 -15.24 18.76 -4.23
CA VAL A 90 -15.68 17.37 -4.42
C VAL A 90 -14.49 16.47 -4.79
N ALA A 91 -13.59 16.90 -5.67
CA ALA A 91 -12.36 16.17 -5.98
C ALA A 91 -11.42 16.07 -4.76
N PHE A 92 -11.39 17.12 -3.94
CA PHE A 92 -10.58 17.16 -2.72
C PHE A 92 -11.04 16.13 -1.69
N VAL A 93 -12.34 15.84 -1.56
CA VAL A 93 -12.84 14.79 -0.66
C VAL A 93 -12.19 13.43 -0.94
N GLY A 94 -12.18 12.99 -2.21
CA GLY A 94 -11.55 11.72 -2.59
C GLY A 94 -10.03 11.74 -2.44
N SER A 95 -9.41 12.86 -2.83
CA SER A 95 -7.96 13.05 -2.71
C SER A 95 -7.51 13.04 -1.25
N LEU A 96 -8.30 13.62 -0.34
CA LEU A 96 -8.07 13.60 1.10
C LEU A 96 -8.19 12.18 1.65
N GLY A 97 -9.22 11.42 1.27
CA GLY A 97 -9.39 10.03 1.68
C GLY A 97 -8.23 9.14 1.21
N TYR A 98 -7.84 9.28 -0.05
CA TYR A 98 -6.70 8.56 -0.60
C TYR A 98 -5.38 8.99 0.07
N GLY A 99 -5.15 10.29 0.22
CA GLY A 99 -3.97 10.85 0.86
C GLY A 99 -3.81 10.37 2.31
N LEU A 100 -4.90 10.37 3.09
CA LEU A 100 -4.92 9.86 4.46
C LEU A 100 -4.74 8.35 4.54
N THR A 101 -5.21 7.59 3.54
CA THR A 101 -4.95 6.14 3.45
C THR A 101 -3.45 5.87 3.49
N TRP A 102 -2.65 6.64 2.74
CA TRP A 102 -1.19 6.47 2.68
C TRP A 102 -0.44 7.20 3.80
N GLY A 103 -0.81 8.46 4.06
CA GLY A 103 -0.20 9.32 5.09
C GLY A 103 -0.45 8.82 6.51
N GLY A 104 -1.58 8.13 6.74
CA GLY A 104 -1.91 7.49 8.02
C GLY A 104 -0.87 6.47 8.48
N SER A 105 -0.03 5.94 7.57
CA SER A 105 1.10 5.06 7.91
C SER A 105 2.02 5.62 8.99
N ILE A 106 2.23 6.94 9.01
CA ILE A 106 3.13 7.63 9.94
C ILE A 106 2.68 7.42 11.39
N VAL A 107 1.36 7.38 11.61
CA VAL A 107 0.77 7.22 12.95
C VAL A 107 0.44 5.76 13.23
N VAL A 108 -0.15 5.06 12.26
CA VAL A 108 -0.65 3.69 12.43
C VAL A 108 0.50 2.70 12.67
N ASN A 109 1.61 2.83 11.95
CA ASN A 109 2.72 1.88 12.10
C ASN A 109 3.38 1.92 13.50
N PRO A 110 3.72 3.09 14.08
CA PRO A 110 4.19 3.16 15.46
C PRO A 110 3.16 2.68 16.49
N VAL A 111 1.87 2.97 16.28
CA VAL A 111 0.79 2.53 17.19
C VAL A 111 0.71 1.01 17.21
N ILE A 112 0.74 0.35 16.04
CA ILE A 112 0.74 -1.11 15.94
C ILE A 112 1.98 -1.71 16.61
N ALA A 113 3.15 -1.09 16.44
CA ALA A 113 4.39 -1.55 17.08
C ALA A 113 4.30 -1.47 18.63
N ARG A 114 3.67 -0.44 19.19
CA ARG A 114 3.50 -0.28 20.64
C ARG A 114 2.45 -1.19 21.24
N LEU A 115 1.31 -1.37 20.57
CA LEU A 115 0.18 -2.14 21.11
C LEU A 115 0.33 -3.66 20.91
N GLY A 116 1.37 -4.09 20.20
CA GLY A 116 1.67 -5.50 19.97
C GLY A 116 0.59 -6.24 19.18
N ILE A 117 0.61 -7.57 19.27
CA ILE A 117 -0.27 -8.46 18.50
C ILE A 117 -1.75 -8.23 18.80
N LYS A 118 -2.12 -8.07 20.08
CA LYS A 118 -3.52 -7.85 20.49
C LYS A 118 -4.04 -6.49 20.01
N GLY A 119 -3.19 -5.46 20.04
CA GLY A 119 -3.50 -4.15 19.50
C GLY A 119 -3.70 -4.11 17.99
N THR A 120 -2.91 -4.88 17.24
CA THR A 120 -2.98 -4.95 15.77
C THR A 120 -4.40 -5.31 15.28
N ARG A 121 -5.06 -6.26 15.96
CA ARG A 121 -6.44 -6.66 15.65
C ARG A 121 -7.44 -5.57 16.02
N GLY A 122 -7.29 -4.96 17.20
CA GLY A 122 -8.14 -3.84 17.62
C GLY A 122 -8.09 -2.67 16.63
N VAL A 123 -6.89 -2.28 16.19
CA VAL A 123 -6.69 -1.23 15.19
C VAL A 123 -7.36 -1.59 13.85
N SER A 124 -7.24 -2.85 13.42
CA SER A 124 -7.88 -3.32 12.18
C SER A 124 -9.41 -3.25 12.27
N VAL A 125 -9.99 -3.70 13.39
CA VAL A 125 -11.45 -3.64 13.63
C VAL A 125 -11.94 -2.19 13.69
N LEU A 126 -11.24 -1.32 14.40
CA LEU A 126 -11.53 0.11 14.41
C LEU A 126 -11.47 0.72 13.01
N GLY A 127 -10.51 0.28 12.19
CA GLY A 127 -10.40 0.67 10.79
C GLY A 127 -11.65 0.33 9.97
N VAL A 128 -12.14 -0.91 10.08
CA VAL A 128 -13.39 -1.35 9.43
C VAL A 128 -14.58 -0.52 9.90
N LEU A 129 -14.69 -0.27 11.21
CA LEU A 129 -15.79 0.51 11.78
C LEU A 129 -15.77 1.94 11.26
N PHE A 130 -14.60 2.60 11.21
CA PHE A 130 -14.49 3.95 10.67
C PHE A 130 -14.77 4.02 9.17
N MET A 131 -14.28 3.08 8.35
CA MET A 131 -14.63 3.03 6.93
C MET A 131 -16.14 2.89 6.72
N SER A 132 -16.77 2.00 7.49
CA SER A 132 -18.20 1.71 7.38
C SER A 132 -19.04 2.89 7.88
N LEU A 133 -18.62 3.51 8.98
CA LEU A 133 -19.25 4.71 9.52
C LEU A 133 -19.08 5.89 8.55
N GLY A 134 -17.94 6.00 7.87
CA GLY A 134 -17.69 6.96 6.79
C GLY A 134 -18.75 6.85 5.70
N PHE A 135 -18.94 5.68 5.10
CA PHE A 135 -19.98 5.51 4.09
C PHE A 135 -21.41 5.62 4.65
N GLY A 136 -21.65 5.14 5.87
CA GLY A 136 -22.96 5.21 6.51
C GLY A 136 -23.41 6.65 6.78
N LEU A 137 -22.55 7.46 7.39
CA LEU A 137 -22.79 8.89 7.64
C LEU A 137 -22.79 9.71 6.35
N ALA A 138 -21.96 9.33 5.36
CA ALA A 138 -22.01 9.94 4.04
C ALA A 138 -23.43 9.87 3.47
N SER A 139 -24.19 8.77 3.68
CA SER A 139 -25.57 8.64 3.19
C SER A 139 -26.56 9.72 3.69
N LEU A 140 -26.25 10.38 4.80
CA LEU A 140 -27.05 11.44 5.40
C LEU A 140 -26.55 12.84 5.04
N SER A 141 -25.46 12.93 4.28
CA SER A 141 -24.81 14.20 3.94
C SER A 141 -25.68 15.05 3.03
N THR A 142 -25.87 16.31 3.42
CA THR A 142 -26.61 17.34 2.66
C THR A 142 -25.72 18.46 2.14
N GLN A 143 -24.41 18.43 2.44
CA GLN A 143 -23.44 19.46 2.08
C GLN A 143 -22.08 18.81 1.80
N VAL A 144 -21.24 19.46 0.99
CA VAL A 144 -19.93 18.91 0.56
C VAL A 144 -18.99 18.69 1.74
N TRP A 145 -19.00 19.58 2.74
CA TRP A 145 -18.14 19.42 3.92
C TRP A 145 -18.51 18.20 4.76
N HIS A 146 -19.78 17.75 4.75
CA HIS A 146 -20.16 16.48 5.36
C HIS A 146 -19.47 15.31 4.66
N LEU A 147 -19.37 15.33 3.33
CA LEU A 147 -18.65 14.32 2.55
C LEU A 147 -17.14 14.37 2.84
N LEU A 148 -16.60 15.57 3.05
CA LEU A 148 -15.20 15.77 3.43
C LEU A 148 -14.87 15.11 4.78
N LEU A 149 -15.73 15.26 5.78
CA LEU A 149 -15.55 14.61 7.08
C LEU A 149 -15.77 13.09 7.02
N THR A 150 -16.68 12.63 6.16
CA THR A 150 -17.10 11.22 6.13
C THR A 150 -16.29 10.38 5.14
N GLN A 151 -16.38 10.67 3.83
CA GLN A 151 -15.67 9.95 2.77
C GLN A 151 -14.20 10.37 2.65
N GLY A 152 -13.85 11.59 3.08
CA GLY A 152 -12.46 12.04 3.16
C GLY A 152 -11.79 11.57 4.45
N LEU A 153 -12.08 12.26 5.56
CA LEU A 153 -11.38 12.07 6.82
C LEU A 153 -11.66 10.70 7.47
N LEU A 154 -12.92 10.37 7.74
CA LEU A 154 -13.27 9.16 8.49
C LEU A 154 -12.92 7.88 7.74
N TYR A 155 -13.23 7.84 6.44
CA TYR A 155 -12.81 6.75 5.56
C TYR A 155 -11.28 6.68 5.40
N GLY A 156 -10.59 7.81 5.23
CA GLY A 156 -9.12 7.85 5.12
C GLY A 156 -8.39 7.33 6.36
N ILE A 157 -8.87 7.71 7.55
CA ILE A 157 -8.36 7.16 8.82
C ILE A 157 -8.68 5.66 8.90
N GLY A 158 -9.93 5.26 8.64
CA GLY A 158 -10.34 3.87 8.73
C GLY A 158 -9.58 2.93 7.78
N SER A 159 -9.39 3.37 6.54
CA SER A 159 -8.65 2.64 5.51
C SER A 159 -7.18 2.45 5.87
N SER A 160 -6.52 3.47 6.42
CA SER A 160 -5.13 3.33 6.91
C SER A 160 -5.02 2.33 8.07
N CYS A 161 -5.94 2.39 9.04
CA CYS A 161 -6.00 1.50 10.19
C CYS A 161 -6.31 0.04 9.81
N LEU A 162 -6.93 -0.22 8.67
CA LEU A 162 -7.16 -1.56 8.15
C LEU A 162 -6.01 -2.06 7.26
N TYR A 163 -5.51 -1.19 6.37
CA TYR A 163 -4.55 -1.55 5.32
C TYR A 163 -3.18 -1.95 5.88
N PHE A 164 -2.57 -1.11 6.73
CA PHE A 164 -1.21 -1.34 7.21
C PHE A 164 -1.04 -2.55 8.13
N PRO A 165 -1.90 -2.81 9.12
CA PRO A 165 -1.74 -3.99 9.97
C PRO A 165 -1.83 -5.30 9.16
N ILE A 166 -2.70 -5.34 8.16
CA ILE A 166 -2.88 -6.53 7.30
C ILE A 166 -1.72 -6.68 6.31
N LEU A 167 -1.32 -5.60 5.63
CA LEU A 167 -0.26 -5.66 4.62
C LEU A 167 1.12 -5.89 5.24
N SER A 168 1.41 -5.30 6.39
CA SER A 168 2.73 -5.42 7.05
C SER A 168 2.98 -6.82 7.63
N ALA A 169 1.93 -7.55 8.01
CA ALA A 169 2.03 -8.91 8.51
C ALA A 169 2.18 -9.95 7.39
N ALA A 170 1.57 -9.73 6.22
CA ALA A 170 1.52 -10.68 5.13
C ALA A 170 2.91 -11.23 4.66
N PRO A 171 3.96 -10.40 4.42
CA PRO A 171 5.24 -10.92 3.94
C PRO A 171 5.97 -11.81 4.95
N GLU A 172 5.61 -11.77 6.23
CA GLU A 172 6.22 -12.57 7.29
C GLU A 172 5.80 -14.04 7.26
N TYR A 173 4.73 -14.35 6.51
CA TYR A 173 4.21 -15.71 6.31
C TYR A 173 4.79 -16.42 5.07
N PHE A 174 5.55 -15.71 4.24
CA PHE A 174 6.17 -16.24 3.03
C PHE A 174 7.70 -16.17 3.15
N THR A 175 8.42 -17.20 2.74
CA THR A 175 9.90 -17.26 2.79
C THR A 175 10.52 -17.27 1.40
N THR A 176 10.08 -18.18 0.53
CA THR A 176 10.69 -18.45 -0.78
C THR A 176 10.12 -17.62 -1.93
N HIS A 177 8.88 -17.12 -1.82
CA HIS A 177 8.18 -16.38 -2.88
C HIS A 177 7.47 -15.12 -2.35
N ARG A 178 8.21 -14.29 -1.61
CA ARG A 178 7.67 -13.10 -0.94
C ARG A 178 7.16 -12.06 -1.93
N GLY A 179 7.92 -11.76 -2.97
CA GLY A 179 7.57 -10.80 -4.00
C GLY A 179 6.34 -11.25 -4.80
N ALA A 180 6.26 -12.52 -5.19
CA ALA A 180 5.08 -13.06 -5.87
C ALA A 180 3.81 -13.01 -4.99
N ALA A 181 3.92 -13.36 -3.71
CA ALA A 181 2.79 -13.27 -2.77
C ALA A 181 2.32 -11.82 -2.57
N MET A 182 3.25 -10.87 -2.43
CA MET A 182 2.93 -9.43 -2.34
C MET A 182 2.32 -8.91 -3.64
N GLY A 183 2.85 -9.33 -4.80
CA GLY A 183 2.29 -9.01 -6.10
C GLY A 183 0.84 -9.48 -6.24
N PHE A 184 0.55 -10.71 -5.82
CA PHE A 184 -0.82 -11.24 -5.80
C PHE A 184 -1.72 -10.41 -4.88
N ILE A 185 -1.33 -10.21 -3.61
CA ILE A 185 -2.10 -9.42 -2.64
C ILE A 185 -2.38 -8.00 -3.16
N LEU A 186 -1.36 -7.33 -3.70
CA LEU A 186 -1.48 -5.97 -4.22
C LEU A 186 -2.25 -5.90 -5.55
N SER A 187 -2.33 -6.98 -6.33
CA SER A 187 -3.17 -7.03 -7.54
C SER A 187 -4.66 -6.84 -7.24
N GLY A 188 -5.08 -7.15 -6.00
CA GLY A 188 -6.44 -6.89 -5.53
C GLY A 188 -6.89 -5.44 -5.71
N ALA A 189 -5.98 -4.47 -5.61
CA ALA A 189 -6.30 -3.06 -5.81
C ALA A 189 -6.86 -2.77 -7.22
N GLY A 190 -6.27 -3.37 -8.25
CA GLY A 190 -6.72 -3.19 -9.64
C GLY A 190 -8.04 -3.91 -9.91
N ILE A 191 -8.17 -5.14 -9.42
CA ILE A 191 -9.42 -5.92 -9.52
C ILE A 191 -10.57 -5.21 -8.78
N GLY A 192 -10.30 -4.67 -7.59
CA GLY A 192 -11.27 -3.90 -6.82
C GLY A 192 -11.78 -2.69 -7.59
N GLY A 193 -10.90 -1.89 -8.20
CA GLY A 193 -11.32 -0.77 -9.04
C GLY A 193 -12.20 -1.22 -10.22
N LEU A 194 -11.85 -2.32 -10.88
CA LEU A 194 -12.61 -2.89 -12.02
C LEU A 194 -13.99 -3.41 -11.61
N VAL A 195 -14.14 -3.96 -10.41
CA VAL A 195 -15.41 -4.52 -9.91
C VAL A 195 -16.28 -3.42 -9.30
N PHE A 196 -15.71 -2.59 -8.43
CA PHE A 196 -16.49 -1.60 -7.66
C PHE A 196 -16.94 -0.41 -8.49
N SER A 197 -16.19 0.03 -9.51
CA SER A 197 -16.59 1.17 -10.34
C SER A 197 -17.93 0.93 -11.07
N PRO A 198 -18.12 -0.16 -11.85
CA PRO A 198 -19.41 -0.43 -12.49
C PRO A 198 -20.49 -0.81 -11.47
N LEU A 199 -20.14 -1.50 -10.38
CA LEU A 199 -21.09 -1.83 -9.31
C LEU A 199 -21.67 -0.57 -8.67
N ILE A 200 -20.84 0.42 -8.36
CA ILE A 200 -21.31 1.69 -7.80
C ILE A 200 -22.17 2.44 -8.81
N ARG A 201 -21.77 2.50 -10.08
CA ARG A 201 -22.57 3.15 -11.12
C ARG A 201 -23.97 2.54 -11.26
N THR A 202 -24.06 1.21 -11.23
CA THR A 202 -25.34 0.49 -11.30
C THR A 202 -26.19 0.69 -10.03
N LEU A 203 -25.58 0.65 -8.84
CA LEU A 203 -26.28 0.95 -7.59
C LEU A 203 -26.80 2.41 -7.56
N LEU A 204 -25.99 3.37 -7.99
CA LEU A 204 -26.38 4.79 -8.04
C LEU A 204 -27.62 5.03 -8.91
N THR A 205 -27.73 4.30 -10.03
CA THR A 205 -28.85 4.43 -10.96
C THR A 205 -30.08 3.64 -10.52
N ALA A 206 -29.91 2.45 -9.92
CA ALA A 206 -31.01 1.57 -9.54
C ALA A 206 -31.68 1.94 -8.20
N ILE A 207 -30.87 2.20 -7.16
CA ILE A 207 -31.38 2.41 -5.78
C ILE A 207 -31.08 3.82 -5.24
N GLY A 208 -30.38 4.65 -6.02
CA GLY A 208 -30.03 6.02 -5.65
C GLY A 208 -28.80 6.14 -4.74
N PRO A 209 -28.31 7.38 -4.52
CA PRO A 209 -27.02 7.62 -3.86
C PRO A 209 -27.00 7.23 -2.38
N ARG A 210 -28.07 7.55 -1.64
CA ARG A 210 -28.14 7.29 -0.19
C ARG A 210 -28.12 5.80 0.12
N TRP A 211 -28.91 5.01 -0.61
CA TRP A 211 -28.92 3.55 -0.44
C TRP A 211 -27.64 2.90 -0.97
N THR A 212 -27.04 3.43 -2.04
CA THR A 212 -25.73 2.96 -2.51
C THR A 212 -24.68 3.06 -1.41
N LEU A 213 -24.57 4.22 -0.75
CA LEU A 213 -23.60 4.43 0.34
C LEU A 213 -23.85 3.50 1.54
N ARG A 214 -25.12 3.24 1.89
CA ARG A 214 -25.48 2.27 2.95
C ARG A 214 -25.11 0.84 2.55
N THR A 215 -25.39 0.44 1.32
CA THR A 215 -25.01 -0.89 0.80
C THR A 215 -23.49 -1.08 0.81
N LEU A 216 -22.71 -0.06 0.43
CA LEU A 216 -21.24 -0.12 0.52
C LEU A 216 -20.74 -0.20 1.95
N SER A 217 -21.35 0.53 2.89
CA SER A 217 -21.06 0.44 4.32
C SER A 217 -21.26 -0.99 4.84
N LEU A 218 -22.42 -1.59 4.51
CA LEU A 218 -22.73 -2.98 4.88
C LEU A 218 -21.79 -3.98 4.21
N LEU A 219 -21.48 -3.80 2.92
CA LEU A 219 -20.55 -4.66 2.18
C LEU A 219 -19.16 -4.62 2.82
N ASN A 220 -18.67 -3.44 3.22
CA ASN A 220 -17.41 -3.30 3.93
C ASN A 220 -17.43 -4.03 5.28
N LEU A 221 -18.50 -3.89 6.07
CA LEU A 221 -18.64 -4.62 7.33
C LEU A 221 -18.62 -6.14 7.09
N LEU A 222 -19.42 -6.63 6.15
CA LEU A 222 -19.58 -8.07 5.90
C LEU A 222 -18.27 -8.75 5.48
N ILE A 223 -17.46 -8.08 4.65
CA ILE A 223 -16.23 -8.68 4.12
C ILE A 223 -15.03 -8.36 5.00
N SER A 224 -14.86 -7.10 5.42
CA SER A 224 -13.65 -6.64 6.11
C SER A 224 -13.66 -6.99 7.61
N LEU A 225 -14.83 -7.10 8.27
CA LEU A 225 -14.89 -7.37 9.71
C LEU A 225 -14.41 -8.78 10.07
N PRO A 226 -14.83 -9.87 9.40
CA PRO A 226 -14.28 -11.20 9.66
C PRO A 226 -12.77 -11.26 9.44
N ILE A 227 -12.28 -10.57 8.41
CA ILE A 227 -10.85 -10.48 8.09
C ILE A 227 -10.10 -9.74 9.20
N ALA A 228 -10.63 -8.62 9.69
CA ALA A 228 -10.01 -7.84 10.76
C ALA A 228 -9.94 -8.62 12.09
N ILE A 229 -10.98 -9.40 12.42
CA ILE A 229 -11.02 -10.22 13.63
C ILE A 229 -10.05 -11.41 13.52
N THR A 230 -9.99 -12.04 12.35
CA THR A 230 -9.12 -13.18 12.07
C THR A 230 -7.71 -12.78 11.63
N ALA A 231 -7.42 -11.47 11.62
CA ALA A 231 -6.17 -10.92 11.13
C ALA A 231 -4.99 -11.67 11.75
N ALA A 232 -4.14 -12.16 10.84
CA ALA A 232 -2.99 -12.94 11.22
C ALA A 232 -2.02 -12.04 11.99
N PRO A 233 -1.60 -12.46 13.19
CA PRO A 233 -0.70 -11.65 14.00
C PRO A 233 0.63 -11.50 13.24
N SER A 234 1.21 -10.29 13.24
CA SER A 234 2.59 -10.16 12.77
C SER A 234 3.50 -10.91 13.76
N ARG A 235 4.42 -11.68 13.19
CA ARG A 235 5.35 -12.58 13.87
C ARG A 235 6.60 -11.85 14.40
N PHE A 236 6.77 -10.57 14.03
CA PHE A 236 7.93 -9.76 14.41
C PHE A 236 7.57 -8.45 15.13
N VAL A 237 6.30 -8.23 15.52
CA VAL A 237 5.86 -6.95 16.14
C VAL A 237 6.66 -6.60 17.39
N GLY A 238 7.07 -7.58 18.21
CA GLY A 238 7.85 -7.34 19.43
C GLY A 238 9.31 -6.93 19.22
N ARG A 239 9.81 -6.90 17.96
CA ARG A 239 11.22 -6.60 17.64
C ARG A 239 11.44 -5.27 16.94
N ARG A 240 10.39 -4.47 16.69
CA ARG A 240 10.52 -3.20 15.98
C ARG A 240 10.81 -2.07 16.98
N PRO A 241 11.99 -1.42 16.95
CA PRO A 241 12.22 -0.25 17.80
C PRO A 241 11.15 0.81 17.50
N THR A 242 10.43 1.24 18.53
CA THR A 242 9.28 2.16 18.45
C THR A 242 9.68 3.63 18.34
N HIS A 243 10.98 3.91 18.26
CA HIS A 243 11.50 5.26 18.21
C HIS A 243 11.49 5.75 16.76
N ILE A 244 10.76 6.84 16.53
CA ILE A 244 10.96 7.66 15.34
C ILE A 244 12.37 8.20 15.44
N ASN A 245 13.31 7.55 14.75
CA ASN A 245 14.70 7.95 14.78
C ASN A 245 14.88 9.14 13.85
N LEU A 246 14.81 10.36 14.38
CA LEU A 246 15.03 11.57 13.59
C LEU A 246 16.45 11.62 12.97
N ALA A 247 17.43 10.90 13.54
CA ALA A 247 18.76 10.78 12.94
C ALA A 247 18.76 9.92 11.66
N LEU A 248 17.73 9.11 11.44
CA LEU A 248 17.52 8.44 10.16
C LEU A 248 16.96 9.40 9.11
N ALA A 249 16.18 10.40 9.54
CA ALA A 249 15.58 11.40 8.65
C ALA A 249 16.62 12.33 8.02
N THR A 250 17.81 12.46 8.61
CA THR A 250 18.93 13.24 8.08
C THR A 250 19.84 12.43 7.16
N LYS A 251 19.67 11.11 7.04
CA LYS A 251 20.51 10.28 6.16
C LYS A 251 20.17 10.56 4.68
N PRO A 252 21.17 10.73 3.80
CA PRO A 252 20.95 11.05 2.40
C PRO A 252 20.15 9.97 1.66
N ALA A 253 20.36 8.69 1.98
CA ALA A 253 19.58 7.59 1.41
C ALA A 253 18.09 7.69 1.75
N PHE A 254 17.75 8.14 2.97
CA PHE A 254 16.37 8.36 3.38
C PHE A 254 15.78 9.58 2.65
N LEU A 255 16.49 10.71 2.63
CA LEU A 255 16.05 11.93 1.93
C LEU A 255 15.83 11.70 0.44
N LEU A 256 16.75 10.98 -0.23
CA LEU A 256 16.60 10.60 -1.64
C LEU A 256 15.40 9.68 -1.86
N SER A 257 15.14 8.74 -0.93
CA SER A 257 13.97 7.85 -1.01
C SER A 257 12.65 8.60 -0.81
N VAL A 258 12.62 9.58 0.11
CA VAL A 258 11.48 10.47 0.32
C VAL A 258 11.24 11.34 -0.91
N GLY A 259 12.30 11.94 -1.46
CA GLY A 259 12.22 12.74 -2.69
C GLY A 259 11.72 11.92 -3.88
N ALA A 260 12.25 10.72 -4.08
CA ALA A 260 11.78 9.80 -5.12
C ALA A 260 10.30 9.41 -4.91
N GLY A 261 9.91 9.06 -3.68
CA GLY A 261 8.51 8.74 -3.34
C GLY A 261 7.57 9.92 -3.56
N PHE A 262 7.99 11.14 -3.23
CA PHE A 262 7.21 12.37 -3.45
C PHE A 262 7.00 12.66 -4.93
N LEU A 263 8.08 12.65 -5.74
CA LEU A 263 8.00 12.82 -7.18
C LEU A 263 7.12 11.74 -7.82
N GLN A 264 7.25 10.51 -7.34
CA GLN A 264 6.42 9.40 -7.81
C GLN A 264 4.95 9.56 -7.45
N ALA A 265 4.63 9.99 -6.23
CA ALA A 265 3.25 10.24 -5.81
C ALA A 265 2.60 11.36 -6.65
N GLY A 266 3.36 12.40 -7.00
CA GLY A 266 2.90 13.49 -7.87
C GLY A 266 2.63 13.06 -9.31
N GLY A 267 3.43 12.12 -9.86
CA GLY A 267 3.33 11.70 -11.26
C GLY A 267 2.48 10.46 -11.53
N ASN A 268 2.56 9.44 -10.65
CA ASN A 268 2.08 8.09 -10.96
C ASN A 268 0.57 8.03 -11.24
N GLY A 269 -0.23 8.80 -10.50
CA GLY A 269 -1.69 8.79 -10.60
C GLY A 269 -2.25 9.53 -11.82
N LEU A 270 -1.56 10.56 -12.32
CA LEU A 270 -2.11 11.47 -13.33
C LEU A 270 -2.54 10.75 -14.63
N PRO A 271 -1.70 9.89 -15.24
CA PRO A 271 -2.09 9.26 -16.50
C PRO A 271 -3.23 8.28 -16.36
N LEU A 272 -3.40 7.65 -15.19
CA LEU A 272 -4.49 6.72 -14.92
C LEU A 272 -5.81 7.46 -14.70
N THR A 273 -5.78 8.57 -13.94
CA THR A 273 -6.96 9.38 -13.65
C THR A 273 -7.53 10.02 -14.92
N PHE A 274 -6.67 10.63 -15.74
CA PHE A 274 -7.10 11.39 -16.92
C PHE A 274 -7.09 10.56 -18.22
N LEU A 275 -6.83 9.25 -18.16
CA LEU A 275 -6.66 8.40 -19.33
C LEU A 275 -7.84 8.48 -20.31
N ALA A 276 -9.05 8.32 -19.78
CA ALA A 276 -10.27 8.28 -20.58
C ALA A 276 -10.58 9.65 -21.20
N GLU A 277 -10.43 10.73 -20.42
CA GLU A 277 -10.64 12.10 -20.87
C GLU A 277 -9.62 12.51 -21.94
N TYR A 278 -8.35 12.18 -21.72
CA TYR A 278 -7.28 12.46 -22.68
C TYR A 278 -7.48 11.67 -23.98
N SER A 279 -7.98 10.43 -23.90
CA SER A 279 -8.34 9.66 -25.10
C SER A 279 -9.40 10.37 -25.95
N VAL A 280 -10.38 11.02 -25.30
CA VAL A 280 -11.40 11.83 -26.00
C VAL A 280 -10.80 13.10 -26.57
N ALA A 281 -9.89 13.76 -25.84
CA ALA A 281 -9.18 14.94 -26.32
C ALA A 281 -8.30 14.65 -27.55
N LEU A 282 -7.79 13.42 -27.69
CA LEU A 282 -7.08 12.95 -28.90
C LEU A 282 -8.03 12.64 -30.07
N GLY A 283 -9.35 12.80 -29.91
CA GLY A 283 -10.35 12.55 -30.94
C GLY A 283 -10.87 11.10 -30.98
N TYR A 284 -10.56 10.27 -29.99
CA TYR A 284 -11.12 8.91 -29.90
C TYR A 284 -12.48 8.89 -29.18
N SER A 285 -13.23 7.81 -29.35
CA SER A 285 -14.53 7.66 -28.70
C SER A 285 -14.39 7.47 -27.18
N SER A 286 -15.39 7.94 -26.44
CA SER A 286 -15.52 7.69 -24.98
C SER A 286 -15.43 6.20 -24.64
N ALA A 287 -16.08 5.34 -25.43
CA ALA A 287 -16.05 3.89 -25.25
C ALA A 287 -14.63 3.32 -25.40
N PHE A 288 -13.85 3.85 -26.33
CA PHE A 288 -12.45 3.44 -26.51
C PHE A 288 -11.58 3.85 -25.32
N GLY A 289 -11.71 5.10 -24.84
CA GLY A 289 -10.98 5.57 -23.65
C GLY A 289 -11.31 4.76 -22.38
N ALA A 290 -12.58 4.44 -22.17
CA ALA A 290 -13.01 3.57 -21.07
C ALA A 290 -12.44 2.14 -21.18
N THR A 291 -12.40 1.60 -22.40
CA THR A 291 -11.80 0.29 -22.67
C THR A 291 -10.30 0.30 -22.36
N LEU A 292 -9.58 1.35 -22.74
CA LEU A 292 -8.15 1.49 -22.44
C LEU A 292 -7.87 1.61 -20.94
N LEU A 293 -8.72 2.31 -20.18
CA LEU A 293 -8.60 2.37 -18.74
C LEU A 293 -8.79 0.98 -18.10
N ALA A 294 -9.75 0.21 -18.59
CA ALA A 294 -9.97 -1.17 -18.16
C ALA A 294 -8.76 -2.07 -18.48
N VAL A 295 -8.21 -1.97 -19.70
CA VAL A 295 -6.98 -2.66 -20.12
C VAL A 295 -5.82 -2.27 -19.21
N SER A 296 -5.62 -0.99 -18.92
CA SER A 296 -4.57 -0.50 -18.03
C SER A 296 -4.63 -1.13 -16.65
N ASN A 297 -5.82 -1.17 -16.03
CA ASN A 297 -6.01 -1.79 -14.72
C ASN A 297 -5.74 -3.31 -14.74
N GLY A 298 -6.16 -3.99 -15.81
CA GLY A 298 -5.85 -5.42 -16.02
C GLY A 298 -4.35 -5.67 -16.13
N VAL A 299 -3.67 -4.91 -17.00
CA VAL A 299 -2.22 -4.98 -17.18
C VAL A 299 -1.48 -4.64 -15.89
N ASN A 300 -1.92 -3.62 -15.15
CA ASN A 300 -1.34 -3.23 -13.86
C ASN A 300 -1.43 -4.38 -12.84
N SER A 301 -2.57 -5.06 -12.80
CA SER A 301 -2.81 -6.19 -11.88
C SER A 301 -1.92 -7.37 -12.21
N VAL A 302 -1.82 -7.76 -13.49
CA VAL A 302 -0.94 -8.84 -13.94
C VAL A 302 0.54 -8.48 -13.73
N SER A 303 0.91 -7.24 -14.05
CA SER A 303 2.27 -6.75 -13.88
C SER A 303 2.75 -6.88 -12.44
N ARG A 304 1.94 -6.49 -11.44
CA ARG A 304 2.29 -6.61 -10.01
C ARG A 304 2.77 -8.01 -9.63
N VAL A 305 2.10 -9.04 -10.14
CA VAL A 305 2.47 -10.45 -9.89
C VAL A 305 3.77 -10.80 -10.61
N LEU A 306 3.88 -10.46 -11.90
CA LEU A 306 5.05 -10.76 -12.72
C LEU A 306 6.31 -10.05 -12.23
N THR A 307 6.22 -8.76 -11.89
CA THR A 307 7.33 -7.98 -11.38
C THR A 307 7.71 -8.38 -9.96
N GLY A 308 6.73 -8.83 -9.15
CA GLY A 308 7.00 -9.42 -7.84
C GLY A 308 7.83 -10.70 -7.96
N TYR A 309 7.46 -11.56 -8.91
CA TYR A 309 8.23 -12.76 -9.24
C TYR A 309 9.61 -12.45 -9.83
N ALA A 310 9.70 -11.49 -10.76
CA ALA A 310 10.96 -11.05 -11.34
C ALA A 310 11.89 -10.44 -10.28
N GLY A 311 11.34 -9.67 -9.33
CA GLY A 311 12.09 -9.11 -8.21
C GLY A 311 12.67 -10.16 -7.26
N ASP A 312 11.99 -11.29 -7.10
CA ASP A 312 12.50 -12.42 -6.31
C ASP A 312 13.66 -13.16 -7.03
N LYS A 313 13.76 -13.10 -8.37
CA LYS A 313 14.84 -13.75 -9.15
C LYS A 313 16.00 -12.84 -9.52
N CYS A 314 15.71 -11.64 -10.01
CA CYS A 314 16.69 -10.72 -10.60
C CYS A 314 17.20 -9.67 -9.59
N GLY A 315 16.69 -9.69 -8.36
CA GLY A 315 16.91 -8.67 -7.36
C GLY A 315 15.86 -7.55 -7.42
N ARG A 316 15.33 -7.19 -6.24
CA ARG A 316 14.22 -6.23 -6.10
C ARG A 316 14.59 -4.83 -6.57
N GLN A 317 15.80 -4.36 -6.23
CA GLN A 317 16.29 -3.04 -6.63
C GLN A 317 16.50 -2.95 -8.15
N ASN A 318 17.11 -3.97 -8.76
CA ASN A 318 17.33 -4.01 -10.21
C ASN A 318 16.00 -3.99 -10.96
N THR A 319 15.03 -4.77 -10.50
CA THR A 319 13.68 -4.82 -11.11
C THR A 319 12.94 -3.49 -10.94
N LEU A 320 13.13 -2.80 -9.81
CA LEU A 320 12.57 -1.46 -9.59
C LEU A 320 13.17 -0.45 -10.58
N ILE A 321 14.49 -0.44 -10.77
CA ILE A 321 15.17 0.43 -11.74
C ILE A 321 14.66 0.17 -13.15
N LEU A 322 14.54 -1.11 -13.56
CA LEU A 322 14.00 -1.48 -14.87
C LEU A 322 12.57 -0.96 -15.08
N ASN A 323 11.70 -1.05 -14.07
CA ASN A 323 10.34 -0.51 -14.15
C ASN A 323 10.34 1.03 -14.28
N VAL A 324 11.22 1.72 -13.57
CA VAL A 324 11.34 3.19 -13.69
C VAL A 324 11.84 3.58 -15.07
N LEU A 325 12.84 2.89 -15.62
CA LEU A 325 13.32 3.12 -16.98
C LEU A 325 12.22 2.86 -18.02
N LEU A 326 11.45 1.78 -17.84
CA LEU A 326 10.31 1.47 -18.69
C LEU A 326 9.25 2.59 -18.64
N CYS A 327 9.00 3.17 -17.46
CA CYS A 327 8.11 4.30 -17.29
C CYS A 327 8.61 5.52 -18.10
N VAL A 328 9.90 5.86 -18.00
CA VAL A 328 10.51 6.97 -18.74
C VAL A 328 10.37 6.77 -20.24
N VAL A 329 10.70 5.58 -20.76
CA VAL A 329 10.55 5.24 -22.19
C VAL A 329 9.08 5.34 -22.63
N SER A 330 8.15 4.89 -21.78
CA SER A 330 6.72 4.95 -22.09
C SER A 330 6.23 6.38 -22.23
N VAL A 331 6.62 7.25 -21.29
CA VAL A 331 6.20 8.66 -21.28
C VAL A 331 6.87 9.43 -22.43
N LEU A 332 8.19 9.33 -22.58
CA LEU A 332 8.93 10.10 -23.59
C LEU A 332 8.74 9.57 -25.01
N GLY A 333 8.67 8.25 -25.18
CA GLY A 333 8.56 7.62 -26.48
C GLY A 333 7.11 7.47 -26.95
N PHE A 334 6.26 6.84 -26.14
CA PHE A 334 4.91 6.46 -26.57
C PHE A 334 3.88 7.57 -26.34
N TRP A 335 3.88 8.22 -25.17
CA TRP A 335 2.91 9.29 -24.91
C TRP A 335 3.19 10.54 -25.74
N LEU A 336 4.39 11.12 -25.65
CA LEU A 336 4.72 12.30 -26.47
C LEU A 336 4.62 12.01 -27.96
N GLY A 337 5.06 10.82 -28.42
CA GLY A 337 4.90 10.39 -29.80
C GLY A 337 3.44 10.17 -30.25
N SER A 338 2.52 9.97 -29.31
CA SER A 338 1.07 9.91 -29.60
C SER A 338 0.45 11.30 -29.78
N THR A 339 1.13 12.36 -29.33
CA THR A 339 0.67 13.75 -29.41
C THR A 339 1.29 14.45 -30.62
N GLY A 340 0.47 15.13 -31.44
CA GLY A 340 0.94 15.90 -32.61
C GLY A 340 0.42 15.39 -33.96
N SER A 341 0.81 16.06 -35.04
CA SER A 341 0.30 15.85 -36.41
C SER A 341 0.66 14.49 -37.05
N GLY A 342 1.53 13.69 -36.41
CA GLY A 342 1.85 12.31 -36.78
C GLY A 342 1.47 11.27 -35.72
N GLY A 343 0.69 11.67 -34.71
CA GLY A 343 0.30 10.81 -33.58
C GLY A 343 -0.52 9.60 -34.03
N SER A 344 -0.10 8.40 -33.63
CA SER A 344 -0.79 7.14 -33.97
C SER A 344 -1.54 6.56 -32.78
N LYS A 345 -2.73 6.03 -33.04
CA LYS A 345 -3.51 5.23 -32.08
C LYS A 345 -2.69 4.09 -31.48
N THR A 346 -1.78 3.52 -32.25
CA THR A 346 -0.87 2.46 -31.78
C THR A 346 0.04 2.96 -30.65
N LEU A 347 0.64 4.15 -30.79
CA LEU A 347 1.53 4.72 -29.77
C LEU A 347 0.75 5.02 -28.48
N TRP A 348 -0.49 5.49 -28.59
CA TRP A 348 -1.36 5.69 -27.44
C TRP A 348 -1.67 4.38 -26.70
N VAL A 349 -1.99 3.30 -27.42
CA VAL A 349 -2.21 1.98 -26.82
C VAL A 349 -0.93 1.44 -26.17
N LEU A 350 0.22 1.58 -26.83
CA LEU A 350 1.51 1.15 -26.28
C LEU A 350 1.84 1.91 -24.98
N PHE A 351 1.63 3.22 -24.96
CA PHE A 351 1.78 4.01 -23.73
C PHE A 351 0.95 3.43 -22.59
N VAL A 352 -0.34 3.20 -22.82
CA VAL A 352 -1.26 2.67 -21.80
C VAL A 352 -0.79 1.33 -21.25
N VAL A 353 -0.37 0.41 -22.12
CA VAL A 353 0.10 -0.92 -21.71
C VAL A 353 1.41 -0.82 -20.94
N PHE A 354 2.44 -0.17 -21.48
CA PHE A 354 3.76 -0.14 -20.87
C PHE A 354 3.78 0.70 -19.58
N TYR A 355 3.04 1.80 -19.53
CA TYR A 355 2.86 2.58 -18.31
C TYR A 355 2.09 1.78 -17.25
N GLY A 356 1.07 1.03 -17.65
CA GLY A 356 0.36 0.09 -16.77
C GLY A 356 1.28 -0.97 -16.16
N ILE A 357 2.20 -1.53 -16.96
CA ILE A 357 3.23 -2.48 -16.50
C ILE A 357 4.15 -1.80 -15.47
N ALA A 358 4.75 -0.67 -15.84
CA ALA A 358 5.73 0.03 -15.02
C ALA A 358 5.13 0.52 -13.68
N GLY A 359 3.94 1.11 -13.72
CA GLY A 359 3.24 1.59 -12.52
C GLY A 359 2.82 0.45 -11.59
N GLY A 360 2.42 -0.70 -12.14
CA GLY A 360 2.09 -1.89 -11.35
C GLY A 360 3.32 -2.45 -10.64
N GLY A 361 4.42 -2.53 -11.39
CA GLY A 361 5.69 -3.05 -10.89
C GLY A 361 6.31 -2.23 -9.78
N TYR A 362 6.24 -0.90 -9.88
CA TYR A 362 6.67 -0.01 -8.81
C TYR A 362 5.91 -0.28 -7.51
N ASN A 363 4.57 -0.30 -7.57
CA ASN A 363 3.72 -0.49 -6.38
C ASN A 363 3.95 -1.84 -5.69
N ALA A 364 4.25 -2.89 -6.47
CA ALA A 364 4.56 -4.22 -5.92
C ALA A 364 5.92 -4.29 -5.21
N LEU A 365 6.93 -3.60 -5.76
CA LEU A 365 8.31 -3.73 -5.29
C LEU A 365 8.68 -2.71 -4.21
N PHE A 366 8.08 -1.53 -4.21
CA PHE A 366 8.46 -0.44 -3.30
C PHE A 366 8.47 -0.85 -1.82
N PRO A 367 7.43 -1.52 -1.26
CA PRO A 367 7.46 -1.95 0.15
C PRO A 367 8.58 -2.94 0.46
N THR A 368 8.95 -3.78 -0.51
CA THR A 368 9.95 -4.84 -0.33
C THR A 368 11.39 -4.37 -0.44
N VAL A 369 11.61 -3.24 -1.13
CA VAL A 369 12.91 -2.61 -1.34
C VAL A 369 13.31 -1.75 -0.14
N SER A 370 12.36 -1.00 0.45
CA SER A 370 12.67 -0.07 1.54
C SER A 370 13.13 -0.76 2.83
N LEU A 371 12.65 -1.99 3.09
CA LEU A 371 12.93 -2.75 4.31
C LEU A 371 14.44 -3.06 4.50
N PRO A 372 15.16 -3.64 3.53
CA PRO A 372 16.61 -3.87 3.64
C PRO A 372 17.45 -2.61 3.88
N PHE A 373 17.17 -1.51 3.15
CA PHE A 373 17.95 -0.27 3.26
C PHE A 373 17.86 0.35 4.66
N LEU A 374 16.67 0.29 5.26
CA LEU A 374 16.46 0.73 6.64
C LEU A 374 17.23 -0.13 7.64
N SER A 375 17.22 -1.46 7.49
CA SER A 375 17.97 -2.37 8.38
C SER A 375 19.49 -2.19 8.27
N LEU A 376 20.03 -1.99 7.07
CA LEU A 376 21.46 -1.77 6.83
C LEU A 376 21.92 -0.42 7.40
N SER A 377 21.07 0.61 7.30
CA SER A 377 21.38 1.91 7.86
C SER A 377 21.41 1.89 9.40
N LEU A 378 20.64 1.01 10.03
CA LEU A 378 20.60 0.84 11.49
C LEU A 378 21.73 -0.04 12.01
N SER A 379 22.27 -0.97 11.21
CA SER A 379 23.42 -1.79 11.61
C SER A 379 24.77 -1.07 11.51
N LEU A 380 24.81 0.06 10.79
CA LEU A 380 26.01 0.88 10.59
C LEU A 380 26.05 2.13 11.48
N SER A 381 25.12 2.24 12.44
CA SER A 381 25.05 3.29 13.47
C SER A 381 24.99 2.63 14.83
#